data_AF-A0A969GRD3-F1
#
_entry.id   AF-A0A969GRD3-F1
#
_cell.length_a   1.000
_cell.length_b   1.000
_cell.length_c   1.000
_cell.angle_alpha   90.00
_cell.angle_beta   90.00
_cell.angle_gamma   90.00
#
_symmetry.space_group_name_H-M   'P 1'
#
loop_
_entity.id
_entity.type
_entity.pdbx_description
1 polymer ?
#
loop_
_entity_poly.entity_id
_entity_poly.type
_entity_poly.pdbx_seq_one_letter_code
_entity_poly.pdbx_strand_id
1 'polypeptide(L)'
;MLDLTKLARQMQGIGQHLNQEAAATRQRLELAHQLVQRAQAHQDELVTQRQTWSDRLGFTAAEPLEPLDTCVAIAPAPPVHAVFATDGSQIAPSHHEIAYCYLINLGRVALHYGQNRYPLLDSLPEVFYRAEDLYVSRQWGIRTEEWMGHRRTVSEAIGLAELATAQYQATIPQLAMVDGSLIHWFLEPLPSEARDRLLPPMLQAWEQLRSLQIPLVGYLSAARSGESLNFLRLHTCPYSNPDCLSHCGGQTDQ
;
A
#
# COMPACT_ATOMS: atom_id res chain seq x y z
N MET A 1 33.05 8.41 6.80
CA MET A 1 33.68 7.97 5.54
C MET A 1 33.50 6.47 5.43
N LEU A 2 32.90 6.00 4.34
CA LEU A 2 32.52 4.61 4.13
C LEU A 2 33.70 3.85 3.50
N ASP A 3 34.13 2.73 4.09
CA ASP A 3 35.26 1.92 3.59
C ASP A 3 34.76 0.84 2.61
N LEU A 4 34.79 1.17 1.33
CA LEU A 4 34.27 0.32 0.25
C LEU A 4 35.01 -1.02 0.14
N THR A 5 36.29 -1.08 0.53
CA THR A 5 37.08 -2.32 0.49
C THR A 5 36.64 -3.30 1.58
N LYS A 6 36.29 -2.79 2.77
CA LYS A 6 35.68 -3.62 3.83
C LYS A 6 34.29 -4.11 3.44
N LEU A 7 33.47 -3.26 2.81
CA LEU A 7 32.13 -3.65 2.34
C LEU A 7 32.19 -4.70 1.23
N ALA A 8 33.09 -4.55 0.26
CA ALA A 8 33.24 -5.54 -0.82
C ALA A 8 33.55 -6.95 -0.30
N ARG A 9 34.28 -7.09 0.81
CA ARG A 9 34.50 -8.39 1.47
C ARG A 9 33.25 -8.93 2.15
N GLN A 10 32.42 -8.08 2.75
CA GLN A 10 31.14 -8.48 3.36
C GLN A 10 30.11 -8.92 2.31
N MET A 11 30.27 -8.50 1.06
CA MET A 11 29.43 -8.91 -0.07
C MET A 11 29.83 -10.26 -0.69
N GLN A 12 30.95 -10.87 -0.24
CA GLN A 12 31.34 -12.22 -0.65
C GLN A 12 30.38 -13.25 -0.03
N GLY A 13 29.48 -13.78 -0.84
CA GLY A 13 28.40 -14.67 -0.38
C GLY A 13 27.03 -14.26 -0.92
N ILE A 14 26.88 -13.01 -1.40
CA ILE A 14 25.63 -12.54 -2.03
C ILE A 14 25.24 -13.45 -3.20
N GLY A 15 26.19 -13.87 -4.04
CA GLY A 15 25.89 -14.78 -5.15
C GLY A 15 25.34 -16.14 -4.71
N GLN A 16 25.87 -16.72 -3.63
CA GLN A 16 25.36 -17.98 -3.08
C GLN A 16 23.98 -17.80 -2.45
N HIS A 17 23.79 -16.72 -1.70
CA HIS A 17 22.50 -16.36 -1.11
C HIS A 17 21.43 -16.12 -2.18
N LEU A 18 21.75 -15.38 -3.25
CA LEU A 18 20.83 -15.14 -4.37
C LEU A 18 20.43 -16.43 -5.08
N ASN A 19 21.35 -17.39 -5.26
CA ASN A 19 21.02 -18.70 -5.83
C ASN A 19 20.11 -19.52 -4.92
N GLN A 20 20.34 -19.50 -3.61
CA GLN A 20 19.47 -20.15 -2.63
C GLN A 20 18.07 -19.52 -2.61
N GLU A 21 17.99 -18.19 -2.61
CA GLU A 21 16.73 -17.44 -2.71
C GLU A 21 15.98 -17.73 -4.01
N ALA A 22 16.69 -17.83 -5.15
CA ALA A 22 16.07 -18.19 -6.42
C ALA A 22 15.47 -19.60 -6.39
N ALA A 23 16.18 -20.58 -5.81
CA ALA A 23 15.68 -21.94 -5.64
C ALA A 23 14.47 -21.99 -4.70
N ALA A 24 14.54 -21.32 -3.55
CA ALA A 24 13.43 -21.24 -2.59
C ALA A 24 12.21 -20.53 -3.20
N THR A 25 12.41 -19.49 -4.01
CA THR A 25 11.34 -18.79 -4.73
C THR A 25 10.65 -19.71 -5.73
N ARG A 26 11.41 -20.52 -6.48
CA ARG A 26 10.82 -21.51 -7.40
C ARG A 26 9.95 -22.53 -6.65
N GLN A 27 10.46 -23.09 -5.55
CA GLN A 27 9.70 -24.04 -4.72
C GLN A 27 8.42 -23.42 -4.15
N ARG A 28 8.48 -22.17 -3.66
CA ARG A 28 7.30 -21.42 -3.18
C ARG A 28 6.27 -21.23 -4.30
N LEU A 29 6.70 -20.90 -5.50
CA LEU A 29 5.81 -20.74 -6.65
C LEU A 29 5.15 -22.06 -7.05
N GLU A 30 5.89 -23.17 -7.08
CA GLU A 30 5.33 -24.50 -7.38
C GLU A 30 4.27 -24.90 -6.35
N LEU A 31 4.55 -24.70 -5.05
CA LEU A 31 3.59 -24.95 -3.98
C LEU A 31 2.35 -24.05 -4.11
N ALA A 32 2.54 -22.76 -4.38
CA ALA A 32 1.44 -21.81 -4.55
C ALA A 32 0.50 -22.23 -5.69
N HIS A 33 1.04 -22.66 -6.84
CA HIS A 33 0.22 -23.16 -7.95
C HIS A 33 -0.60 -24.39 -7.55
N GLN A 34 -0.01 -25.34 -6.83
CA GLN A 34 -0.72 -26.52 -6.36
C GLN A 34 -1.84 -26.16 -5.38
N LEU A 35 -1.58 -25.21 -4.47
CA LEU A 35 -2.59 -24.75 -3.50
C LEU A 35 -3.74 -24.01 -4.17
N VAL A 36 -3.46 -23.16 -5.16
CA VAL A 36 -4.51 -22.46 -5.94
C VAL A 36 -5.39 -23.47 -6.67
N GLN A 37 -4.80 -24.47 -7.35
CA GLN A 37 -5.56 -25.51 -8.05
C GLN A 37 -6.48 -26.29 -7.12
N ARG A 38 -6.00 -26.63 -5.92
CA ARG A 38 -6.84 -27.33 -4.92
C ARG A 38 -7.91 -26.40 -4.35
N ALA A 39 -7.57 -25.14 -4.08
CA ALA A 39 -8.53 -24.16 -3.58
C ALA A 39 -9.65 -23.90 -4.59
N GLN A 40 -9.34 -23.87 -5.90
CA GLN A 40 -10.33 -23.77 -6.97
C GLN A 40 -11.35 -24.92 -6.92
N ALA A 41 -10.88 -26.16 -6.72
CA ALA A 41 -11.75 -27.33 -6.65
C ALA A 41 -12.68 -27.35 -5.41
N HIS A 42 -12.32 -26.62 -4.35
CA HIS A 42 -13.00 -26.62 -3.05
C HIS A 42 -13.46 -25.22 -2.61
N GLN A 43 -13.62 -24.27 -3.54
CA GLN A 43 -13.81 -22.86 -3.21
C GLN A 43 -15.01 -22.61 -2.31
N ASP A 44 -16.17 -23.21 -2.62
CA ASP A 44 -17.41 -23.00 -1.84
C ASP A 44 -17.26 -23.45 -0.38
N GLU A 45 -16.55 -24.56 -0.16
CA GLU A 45 -16.23 -25.07 1.17
C GLU A 45 -15.33 -24.09 1.91
N LEU A 46 -14.27 -23.61 1.26
CA LEU A 46 -13.32 -22.66 1.86
C LEU A 46 -13.97 -21.31 2.16
N VAL A 47 -14.86 -20.81 1.30
CA VAL A 47 -15.66 -19.60 1.55
C VAL A 47 -16.56 -19.81 2.77
N THR A 48 -17.24 -20.96 2.85
CA THR A 48 -18.09 -21.30 4.01
C THR A 48 -17.26 -21.37 5.30
N GLN A 49 -16.08 -21.99 5.26
CA GLN A 49 -15.16 -22.04 6.40
C GLN A 49 -14.70 -20.63 6.79
N ARG A 50 -14.29 -19.80 5.83
CA ARG A 50 -13.89 -18.40 6.07
C ARG A 50 -14.99 -17.61 6.79
N GLN A 51 -16.22 -17.69 6.28
CA GLN A 51 -17.36 -16.96 6.84
C GLN A 51 -17.71 -17.46 8.24
N THR A 52 -17.75 -18.78 8.43
CA THR A 52 -18.11 -19.43 9.71
C THR A 52 -17.09 -19.13 10.82
N TRP A 53 -15.81 -19.08 10.48
CA TRP A 53 -14.72 -18.95 11.44
C TRP A 53 -14.03 -17.58 11.45
N SER A 54 -14.60 -16.59 10.75
CA SER A 54 -13.97 -15.28 10.51
C SER A 54 -13.50 -14.55 11.79
N ASP A 55 -14.23 -14.69 12.89
CA ASP A 55 -13.93 -14.10 14.21
C ASP A 55 -12.87 -14.91 15.00
N ARG A 56 -12.55 -16.12 14.55
CA ARG A 56 -11.60 -17.04 15.19
C ARG A 56 -10.34 -17.27 14.37
N LEU A 57 -10.28 -16.75 13.15
CA LEU A 57 -9.06 -16.74 12.35
C LEU A 57 -8.04 -15.79 13.01
N GLY A 58 -6.80 -16.23 13.11
CA GLY A 58 -5.72 -15.39 13.62
C GLY A 58 -5.05 -14.54 12.53
N PHE A 59 -5.64 -14.46 11.34
CA PHE A 59 -5.12 -13.74 10.19
C PHE A 59 -6.28 -13.24 9.33
N THR A 60 -6.05 -12.15 8.59
CA THR A 60 -7.04 -11.64 7.65
C THR A 60 -7.00 -12.44 6.35
N ALA A 61 -8.11 -13.09 6.01
CA ALA A 61 -8.29 -13.81 4.75
C ALA A 61 -9.28 -13.06 3.85
N ALA A 62 -8.86 -12.70 2.63
CA ALA A 62 -9.76 -12.14 1.63
C ALA A 62 -10.81 -13.17 1.20
N GLU A 63 -12.02 -12.69 0.87
CA GLU A 63 -13.07 -13.53 0.30
C GLU A 63 -13.10 -13.34 -1.22
N PRO A 64 -12.97 -14.42 -2.01
CA PRO A 64 -13.14 -14.31 -3.46
C PRO A 64 -14.60 -13.98 -3.79
N LEU A 65 -14.83 -12.92 -4.56
CA LEU A 65 -16.16 -12.52 -5.04
C LEU A 65 -16.61 -13.31 -6.27
N GLU A 66 -15.67 -13.91 -6.97
CA GLU A 66 -15.83 -14.68 -8.19
C GLU A 66 -15.06 -16.01 -8.06
N PRO A 67 -15.29 -17.01 -8.92
CA PRO A 67 -14.43 -18.19 -8.98
C PRO A 67 -12.94 -17.82 -9.11
N LEU A 68 -12.06 -18.52 -8.39
CA LEU A 68 -10.61 -18.25 -8.35
C LEU A 68 -9.91 -18.44 -9.71
N ASP A 69 -10.56 -19.09 -10.68
CA ASP A 69 -10.09 -19.30 -12.05
C ASP A 69 -10.75 -18.35 -13.07
N THR A 70 -11.55 -17.39 -12.61
CA THR A 70 -12.22 -16.43 -13.48
C THR A 70 -11.20 -15.62 -14.28
N CYS A 71 -11.21 -15.81 -15.59
CA CYS A 71 -10.37 -15.09 -16.54
C CYS A 71 -11.25 -14.21 -17.44
N VAL A 72 -11.11 -12.89 -17.31
CA VAL A 72 -11.90 -11.92 -18.11
C VAL A 72 -10.98 -11.16 -19.06
N ALA A 73 -11.39 -11.04 -20.32
CA ALA A 73 -10.72 -10.17 -21.27
C ALA A 73 -11.04 -8.70 -20.93
N ILE A 74 -10.00 -7.91 -20.70
CA ILE A 74 -10.14 -6.48 -20.40
C ILE A 74 -10.09 -5.69 -21.71
N ALA A 75 -11.05 -4.79 -21.90
CA ALA A 75 -11.06 -3.88 -23.03
C ALA A 75 -9.85 -2.93 -22.98
N PRO A 76 -9.28 -2.50 -24.13
CA PRO A 76 -8.22 -1.52 -24.12
C PRO A 76 -8.69 -0.20 -23.49
N ALA A 77 -7.76 0.53 -22.88
CA ALA A 77 -8.05 1.85 -22.35
C ALA A 77 -8.60 2.79 -23.45
N PRO A 78 -9.50 3.73 -23.12
CA PRO A 78 -9.99 4.72 -24.09
C PRO A 78 -8.84 5.46 -24.76
N PRO A 79 -8.88 5.77 -26.06
CA PRO A 79 -7.79 6.45 -26.75
C PRO A 79 -7.53 7.87 -26.22
N VAL A 80 -8.55 8.48 -25.62
CA VAL A 80 -8.49 9.79 -24.97
C VAL A 80 -8.85 9.61 -23.50
N HIS A 81 -7.90 9.88 -22.61
CA HIS A 81 -8.09 9.84 -21.16
C HIS A 81 -7.00 10.66 -20.45
N ALA A 82 -7.17 10.91 -19.15
CA ALA A 82 -6.14 11.52 -18.31
C ALA A 82 -5.82 10.64 -17.09
N VAL A 83 -4.56 10.65 -16.67
CA VAL A 83 -4.10 9.96 -15.45
C VAL A 83 -3.39 10.97 -14.57
N PHE A 84 -3.78 11.02 -13.30
CA PHE A 84 -3.21 11.87 -12.27
C PHE A 84 -2.53 11.00 -11.22
N ALA A 85 -1.33 11.38 -10.81
CA ALA A 85 -0.58 10.67 -9.78
C ALA A 85 0.19 11.62 -8.89
N THR A 86 0.42 11.18 -7.65
CA THR A 86 1.28 11.87 -6.68
C THR A 86 2.19 10.88 -6.01
N ASP A 87 3.41 11.31 -5.70
CA ASP A 87 4.37 10.58 -4.89
C ASP A 87 5.14 11.57 -4.02
N GLY A 88 5.36 11.22 -2.75
CA GLY A 88 6.02 12.06 -1.79
C GLY A 88 7.44 11.57 -1.49
N SER A 89 8.34 12.51 -1.25
CA SER A 89 9.63 12.24 -0.62
C SER A 89 9.80 13.11 0.62
N GLN A 90 10.77 12.76 1.46
CA GLN A 90 10.91 13.43 2.75
C GLN A 90 12.36 13.45 3.24
N ILE A 91 12.71 14.48 4.00
CA ILE A 91 14.03 14.63 4.64
C ILE A 91 13.79 14.78 6.15
N ALA A 92 14.24 13.78 6.91
CA ALA A 92 14.12 13.72 8.36
C ALA A 92 14.94 14.82 9.06
N PRO A 93 14.51 15.28 10.25
CA PRO A 93 15.25 16.30 10.98
C PRO A 93 16.57 15.74 11.52
N SER A 94 17.65 16.52 11.41
CA SER A 94 18.97 16.16 11.92
C SER A 94 19.37 17.07 13.07
N HIS A 95 19.88 16.47 14.15
CA HIS A 95 20.42 17.20 15.31
C HIS A 95 21.79 17.84 15.04
N HIS A 96 22.41 17.52 13.89
CA HIS A 96 23.70 18.07 13.48
C HIS A 96 23.56 19.29 12.57
N GLU A 97 22.33 19.70 12.24
CA GLU A 97 22.03 20.86 11.40
C GLU A 97 21.71 22.10 12.23
N ILE A 98 21.84 23.27 11.61
CA ILE A 98 21.66 24.58 12.27
C ILE A 98 20.20 24.80 12.70
N ALA A 99 19.24 24.24 11.96
CA ALA A 99 17.81 24.33 12.25
C ALA A 99 17.21 22.93 12.34
N TYR A 100 16.45 22.67 13.41
CA TYR A 100 15.74 21.42 13.57
C TYR A 100 14.40 21.48 12.83
N CYS A 101 14.39 21.01 11.59
CA CYS A 101 13.21 21.00 10.71
C CYS A 101 13.20 19.74 9.84
N TYR A 102 12.03 19.40 9.29
CA TYR A 102 11.91 18.38 8.24
C TYR A 102 11.24 18.94 7.00
N LEU A 103 11.47 18.27 5.87
CA LEU A 103 10.87 18.61 4.58
C LEU A 103 9.99 17.45 4.13
N ILE A 104 8.80 17.77 3.63
CA ILE A 104 8.01 16.88 2.78
C ILE A 104 7.97 17.51 1.39
N ASN A 105 8.31 16.74 0.37
CA ASN A 105 8.22 17.17 -1.02
C ASN A 105 7.21 16.29 -1.75
N LEU A 106 6.10 16.88 -2.17
CA LEU A 106 5.09 16.22 -2.96
C LEU A 106 5.36 16.42 -4.45
N GLY A 107 5.64 15.35 -5.19
CA GLY A 107 5.66 15.35 -6.65
C GLY A 107 4.26 15.09 -7.21
N ARG A 108 3.88 15.79 -8.28
CA ARG A 108 2.59 15.60 -8.94
C ARG A 108 2.76 15.47 -10.45
N VAL A 109 1.97 14.57 -11.03
CA VAL A 109 2.00 14.24 -12.45
C VAL A 109 0.59 14.19 -12.99
N ALA A 110 0.33 14.92 -14.09
CA ALA A 110 -0.84 14.75 -14.93
C ALA A 110 -0.43 14.38 -16.35
N LEU A 111 -0.89 13.23 -16.83
CA LEU A 111 -0.69 12.77 -18.19
C LEU A 111 -2.00 12.83 -18.96
N HIS A 112 -1.96 13.40 -20.17
CA HIS A 112 -3.12 13.58 -21.03
C HIS A 112 -2.95 12.78 -22.33
N TYR A 113 -3.51 11.57 -22.35
CA TYR A 113 -3.41 10.65 -23.49
C TYR A 113 -4.40 11.06 -24.60
N GLY A 114 -3.93 11.12 -25.84
CA GLY A 114 -4.76 11.42 -27.01
C GLY A 114 -5.30 12.85 -27.09
N GLN A 115 -4.88 13.76 -26.19
CA GLN A 115 -5.42 15.13 -26.10
C GLN A 115 -4.51 16.21 -26.71
N ASN A 116 -3.31 15.85 -27.19
CA ASN A 116 -2.28 16.81 -27.65
C ASN A 116 -1.97 17.93 -26.62
N ARG A 117 -1.93 17.56 -25.34
CA ARG A 117 -1.61 18.46 -24.22
C ARG A 117 -0.28 18.04 -23.61
N TYR A 118 0.52 19.03 -23.20
CA TYR A 118 1.73 18.75 -22.43
C TYR A 118 1.38 18.14 -21.07
N PRO A 119 2.22 17.22 -20.56
CA PRO A 119 2.06 16.72 -19.21
C PRO A 119 2.32 17.84 -18.20
N LEU A 120 1.62 17.80 -17.07
CA LEU A 120 1.96 18.60 -15.90
C LEU A 120 2.89 17.75 -15.03
N LEU A 121 4.08 18.28 -14.74
CA LEU A 121 5.05 17.68 -13.84
C LEU A 121 5.54 18.79 -12.92
N ASP A 122 5.17 18.73 -11.65
CA ASP A 122 5.62 19.73 -10.67
C ASP A 122 5.87 19.11 -9.30
N SER A 123 6.40 19.94 -8.40
CA SER A 123 6.59 19.56 -7.01
C SER A 123 6.21 20.69 -6.05
N LEU A 124 5.64 20.31 -4.91
CA LEU A 124 5.24 21.19 -3.82
C LEU A 124 6.06 20.82 -2.56
N PRO A 125 7.23 21.45 -2.35
CA PRO A 125 8.01 21.27 -1.14
C PRO A 125 7.44 22.11 0.01
N GLU A 126 7.31 21.50 1.20
CA GLU A 126 6.89 22.16 2.43
C GLU A 126 7.86 21.86 3.57
N VAL A 127 8.34 22.92 4.24
CA VAL A 127 9.27 22.85 5.36
C VAL A 127 8.52 23.02 6.67
N PHE A 128 8.75 22.09 7.59
CA PHE A 128 8.13 22.04 8.90
C PHE A 128 9.17 22.28 10.00
N TYR A 129 9.01 23.38 10.72
CA TYR A 129 10.01 23.86 11.70
C TYR A 129 9.38 24.41 12.99
N ARG A 130 8.04 24.48 13.08
CA ARG A 130 7.37 24.98 14.28
C ARG A 130 7.25 23.89 15.33
N ALA A 131 7.17 24.27 16.60
CA ALA A 131 7.02 23.31 17.70
C ALA A 131 5.78 22.42 17.51
N GLU A 132 4.67 23.00 17.02
CA GLU A 132 3.45 22.27 16.67
C GLU A 132 3.63 21.26 15.53
N ASP A 133 4.60 21.43 14.64
CA ASP A 133 4.88 20.46 13.58
C ASP A 133 5.85 19.37 14.01
N LEU A 134 6.80 19.73 14.89
CA LEU A 134 7.93 18.89 15.30
C LEU A 134 7.58 17.96 16.45
N TYR A 135 6.69 18.40 17.34
CA TYR A 135 6.45 17.75 18.62
C TYR A 135 5.01 17.25 18.82
N VAL A 136 4.07 17.58 17.93
CA VAL A 136 2.67 17.14 18.04
C VAL A 136 2.53 15.62 18.16
N SER A 137 3.38 14.85 17.49
CA SER A 137 3.29 13.40 17.50
C SER A 137 3.74 12.75 18.81
N ARG A 138 4.54 13.47 19.61
CA ARG A 138 5.14 12.93 20.85
C ARG A 138 4.10 12.66 21.93
N GLN A 139 2.99 13.41 21.94
CA GLN A 139 1.89 13.18 22.88
C GLN A 139 1.21 11.81 22.65
N TRP A 140 1.37 11.24 21.46
CA TRP A 140 0.86 9.91 21.08
C TRP A 140 1.95 8.83 21.11
N GLY A 141 3.16 9.15 21.59
CA GLY A 141 4.30 8.23 21.58
C GLY A 141 4.90 7.97 20.19
N ILE A 142 4.49 8.72 19.17
CA ILE A 142 4.93 8.53 17.78
C ILE A 142 6.19 9.36 17.52
N ARG A 143 7.21 8.73 16.94
CA ARG A 143 8.46 9.43 16.57
C ARG A 143 8.19 10.43 15.45
N THR A 144 8.87 11.58 15.46
CA THR A 144 8.70 12.61 14.42
C THR A 144 8.97 12.06 13.01
N GLU A 145 9.93 11.14 12.87
CA GLU A 145 10.28 10.46 11.60
C GLU A 145 9.17 9.53 11.08
N GLU A 146 8.40 8.94 11.97
CA GLU A 146 7.26 8.10 11.63
C GLU A 146 6.05 8.99 11.28
N TRP A 147 5.80 10.01 12.11
CA TRP A 147 4.74 10.98 11.90
C TRP A 147 4.85 11.72 10.56
N MET A 148 6.06 12.11 10.16
CA MET A 148 6.27 12.75 8.85
C MET A 148 5.88 11.82 7.69
N GLY A 149 6.07 10.50 7.83
CA GLY A 149 5.61 9.52 6.85
C GLY A 149 4.10 9.49 6.71
N HIS A 150 3.37 9.56 7.84
CA HIS A 150 1.92 9.67 7.83
C HIS A 150 1.44 10.99 7.22
N ARG A 151 2.08 12.11 7.59
CA ARG A 151 1.78 13.42 6.99
C ARG A 151 2.00 13.42 5.48
N ARG A 152 3.09 12.80 5.02
CA ARG A 152 3.39 12.65 3.59
C ARG A 152 2.25 11.94 2.86
N THR A 153 1.76 10.82 3.40
CA THR A 153 0.60 10.10 2.84
C THR A 153 -0.67 10.94 2.80
N VAL A 154 -0.92 11.76 3.83
CA VAL A 154 -2.05 12.71 3.81
C VAL A 154 -1.86 13.77 2.72
N SER A 155 -0.66 14.35 2.61
CA SER A 155 -0.33 15.34 1.57
C SER A 155 -0.44 14.76 0.16
N GLU A 156 -0.04 13.50 -0.06
CA GLU A 156 -0.22 12.77 -1.32
C GLU A 156 -1.71 12.67 -1.68
N ALA A 157 -2.55 12.18 -0.76
CA ALA A 157 -3.99 12.04 -1.00
C ALA A 157 -4.67 13.38 -1.33
N ILE A 158 -4.37 14.44 -0.56
CA ILE A 158 -4.92 15.78 -0.78
C ILE A 158 -4.45 16.34 -2.12
N GLY A 159 -3.14 16.31 -2.38
CA GLY A 159 -2.59 16.87 -3.60
C GLY A 159 -3.06 16.16 -4.87
N LEU A 160 -3.35 14.85 -4.79
CA LEU A 160 -3.95 14.10 -5.88
C LEU A 160 -5.38 14.58 -6.18
N ALA A 161 -6.20 14.76 -5.15
CA ALA A 161 -7.57 15.25 -5.30
C ALA A 161 -7.60 16.70 -5.82
N GLU A 162 -6.71 17.57 -5.32
CA GLU A 162 -6.56 18.94 -5.81
C GLU A 162 -6.14 18.98 -7.28
N LEU A 163 -5.14 18.17 -7.67
CA LEU A 163 -4.68 18.08 -9.06
C LEU A 163 -5.80 17.59 -9.99
N ALA A 164 -6.46 16.50 -9.61
CA ALA A 164 -7.53 15.90 -10.39
C ALA A 164 -8.73 16.85 -10.55
N THR A 165 -9.09 17.56 -9.47
CA THR A 165 -10.17 18.56 -9.49
C THR A 165 -9.82 19.75 -10.37
N ALA A 166 -8.59 20.28 -10.26
CA ALA A 166 -8.13 21.42 -11.06
C ALA A 166 -8.05 21.10 -12.55
N GLN A 167 -7.78 19.83 -12.91
CA GLN A 167 -7.69 19.35 -14.29
C GLN A 167 -8.95 18.63 -14.78
N TYR A 168 -10.05 18.69 -14.01
CA TYR A 168 -11.27 17.93 -14.29
C TYR A 168 -11.90 18.28 -15.63
N GLN A 169 -12.30 17.26 -16.39
CA GLN A 169 -13.00 17.40 -17.66
C GLN A 169 -14.09 16.36 -17.79
N ALA A 170 -15.35 16.78 -17.67
CA ALA A 170 -16.51 15.89 -17.62
C ALA A 170 -16.67 14.94 -18.82
N THR A 171 -16.13 15.31 -19.99
CA THR A 171 -16.24 14.52 -21.23
C THR A 171 -15.08 13.55 -21.45
N ILE A 172 -14.04 13.58 -20.62
CA ILE A 172 -12.84 12.77 -20.78
C ILE A 172 -12.74 11.81 -19.59
N PRO A 173 -12.53 10.50 -19.79
CA PRO A 173 -12.23 9.56 -18.72
C PRO A 173 -10.97 9.97 -17.96
N GLN A 174 -11.03 9.96 -16.63
CA GLN A 174 -9.92 10.35 -15.76
C GLN A 174 -9.67 9.27 -14.71
N LEU A 175 -8.41 9.07 -14.34
CA LEU A 175 -8.00 8.11 -13.33
C LEU A 175 -7.04 8.79 -12.34
N ALA A 176 -7.30 8.62 -11.05
CA ALA A 176 -6.38 9.01 -9.99
C ALA A 176 -5.59 7.78 -9.52
N MET A 177 -4.28 7.91 -9.41
CA MET A 177 -3.38 6.81 -9.09
C MET A 177 -2.46 7.16 -7.92
N VAL A 178 -2.35 6.26 -6.95
CA VAL A 178 -1.42 6.39 -5.81
C VAL A 178 -0.36 5.28 -5.87
N ASP A 179 0.85 5.59 -5.42
CA ASP A 179 1.87 4.58 -5.17
C ASP A 179 1.64 3.94 -3.80
N GLY A 180 1.24 2.67 -3.79
CA GLY A 180 0.95 1.93 -2.57
C GLY A 180 -0.49 1.41 -2.47
N SER A 181 -0.80 0.91 -1.27
CA SER A 181 -2.09 0.33 -0.91
C SER A 181 -3.14 1.42 -0.66
N LEU A 182 -4.37 1.19 -1.10
CA LEU A 182 -5.53 2.01 -0.72
C LEU A 182 -5.99 1.71 0.73
N ILE A 183 -5.52 0.61 1.30
CA ILE A 183 -5.77 0.27 2.70
C ILE A 183 -4.56 0.71 3.53
N HIS A 184 -4.78 1.74 4.34
CA HIS A 184 -3.77 2.32 5.22
C HIS A 184 -3.73 1.62 6.59
N TRP A 185 -3.33 0.34 6.60
CA TRP A 185 -3.25 -0.47 7.84
C TRP A 185 -2.39 0.15 8.94
N PHE A 186 -1.43 1.02 8.59
CA PHE A 186 -0.65 1.75 9.58
C PHE A 186 -1.50 2.61 10.53
N LEU A 187 -2.75 2.96 10.15
CA LEU A 187 -3.67 3.74 10.98
C LEU A 187 -4.29 2.93 12.12
N GLU A 188 -4.37 1.60 12.00
CA GLU A 188 -5.01 0.73 13.00
C GLU A 188 -4.33 0.79 14.38
N PRO A 189 -2.99 0.65 14.50
CA PRO A 189 -2.32 0.70 15.80
C PRO A 189 -2.17 2.12 16.36
N LEU A 190 -2.53 3.18 15.61
CA LEU A 190 -2.38 4.55 16.09
C LEU A 190 -3.40 4.90 17.18
N PRO A 191 -3.01 5.74 18.16
CA PRO A 191 -3.96 6.36 19.08
C PRO A 191 -5.07 7.12 18.34
N SER A 192 -6.28 7.12 18.90
CA SER A 192 -7.47 7.68 18.25
C SER A 192 -7.27 9.13 17.80
N GLU A 193 -6.73 9.99 18.66
CA GLU A 193 -6.49 11.40 18.34
C GLU A 193 -5.49 11.61 17.18
N ALA A 194 -4.47 10.75 17.09
CA ALA A 194 -3.51 10.79 16.00
C ALA A 194 -4.19 10.41 14.68
N ARG A 195 -4.98 9.32 14.72
CA ARG A 195 -5.76 8.84 13.57
C ARG A 195 -6.80 9.87 13.11
N ASP A 196 -7.49 10.52 14.04
CA ASP A 196 -8.48 11.56 13.77
C ASP A 196 -7.88 12.81 13.11
N ARG A 197 -6.55 12.99 13.22
CA ARG A 197 -5.84 14.07 12.52
C ARG A 197 -5.39 13.69 11.11
N LEU A 198 -5.25 12.40 10.81
CA LEU A 198 -4.76 11.90 9.53
C LEU A 198 -5.90 11.47 8.59
N LEU A 199 -6.86 10.72 9.11
CA LEU A 199 -7.88 10.05 8.32
C LEU A 199 -8.90 11.02 7.68
N PRO A 200 -9.49 12.00 8.40
CA PRO A 200 -10.54 12.83 7.82
C PRO A 200 -10.09 13.64 6.58
N PRO A 201 -8.90 14.26 6.54
CA PRO A 201 -8.42 14.93 5.32
C PRO A 201 -8.26 13.99 4.12
N MET A 202 -7.81 12.75 4.35
CA MET A 202 -7.70 11.74 3.29
C MET A 202 -9.09 11.34 2.76
N LEU A 203 -10.05 11.09 3.66
CA LEU A 203 -11.42 10.78 3.29
C LEU A 203 -12.08 11.94 2.53
N GLN A 204 -11.81 13.19 2.92
CA GLN A 204 -12.31 14.36 2.21
C GLN A 204 -11.72 14.45 0.80
N ALA A 205 -10.43 14.17 0.62
CA ALA A 205 -9.79 14.13 -0.69
C ALA A 205 -10.42 13.03 -1.58
N TRP A 206 -10.67 11.84 -1.01
CA TRP A 206 -11.34 10.75 -1.73
C TRP A 206 -12.80 11.10 -2.06
N GLU A 207 -13.49 11.83 -1.19
CA GLU A 207 -14.84 12.32 -1.46
C GLU A 207 -14.87 13.28 -2.66
N GLN A 208 -13.88 14.17 -2.78
CA GLN A 208 -13.75 15.06 -3.94
C GLN A 208 -13.62 14.25 -5.23
N LEU A 209 -12.71 13.27 -5.27
CA LEU A 209 -12.55 12.36 -6.41
C LEU A 209 -13.86 11.62 -6.74
N ARG A 210 -14.53 11.09 -5.70
CA ARG A 210 -15.81 10.39 -5.83
C ARG A 210 -16.91 11.28 -6.40
N SER A 211 -17.00 12.53 -5.95
CA SER A 211 -18.01 13.50 -6.43
C SER A 211 -17.88 13.82 -7.91
N LEU A 212 -16.65 13.72 -8.44
CA LEU A 212 -16.32 13.90 -9.86
C LEU A 212 -16.35 12.58 -10.65
N GLN A 213 -16.67 11.47 -9.98
CA GLN A 213 -16.63 10.11 -10.52
C GLN A 213 -15.26 9.72 -11.11
N ILE A 214 -14.18 10.22 -10.50
CA ILE A 214 -12.81 9.85 -10.86
C ILE A 214 -12.43 8.60 -10.05
N PRO A 215 -12.20 7.43 -10.67
CA PRO A 215 -11.74 6.25 -9.95
C PRO A 215 -10.37 6.48 -9.34
N LEU A 216 -10.16 5.91 -8.15
CA LEU A 216 -8.89 5.90 -7.44
C LEU A 216 -8.31 4.48 -7.47
N VAL A 217 -7.05 4.35 -7.90
CA VAL A 217 -6.32 3.09 -7.98
C VAL A 217 -5.00 3.19 -7.23
N GLY A 218 -4.66 2.14 -6.48
CA GLY A 218 -3.33 1.95 -5.90
C GLY A 218 -2.48 1.04 -6.77
N TYR A 219 -1.21 1.41 -6.98
CA TYR A 219 -0.23 0.57 -7.65
C TYR A 219 0.76 -0.02 -6.64
N LEU A 220 0.99 -1.33 -6.71
CA LEU A 220 1.90 -2.05 -5.81
C LEU A 220 2.92 -2.83 -6.63
N SER A 221 4.17 -2.35 -6.66
CA SER A 221 5.27 -3.00 -7.39
C SER A 221 5.79 -4.28 -6.72
N ALA A 222 5.72 -4.35 -5.38
CA ALA A 222 6.10 -5.51 -4.57
C ALA A 222 5.02 -5.79 -3.53
N ALA A 223 3.95 -6.47 -3.93
CA ALA A 223 2.86 -6.84 -3.05
C ALA A 223 3.36 -7.72 -1.90
N ARG A 224 3.31 -7.19 -0.67
CA ARG A 224 3.56 -7.93 0.57
C ARG A 224 2.26 -8.28 1.31
N SER A 225 1.11 -7.91 0.75
CA SER A 225 -0.22 -8.17 1.28
C SER A 225 -0.51 -9.67 1.24
N GLY A 226 -0.54 -10.30 2.41
CA GLY A 226 -0.83 -11.72 2.56
C GLY A 226 -2.31 -12.05 2.47
N GLU A 227 -3.22 -11.09 2.48
CA GLU A 227 -4.67 -11.27 2.66
C GLU A 227 -5.28 -12.18 1.58
N SER A 228 -4.90 -11.99 0.32
CA SER A 228 -5.34 -12.85 -0.80
C SER A 228 -4.76 -14.26 -0.71
N LEU A 229 -3.50 -14.39 -0.25
CA LEU A 229 -2.85 -15.69 -0.05
C LEU A 229 -3.37 -16.42 1.20
N ASN A 230 -3.77 -15.67 2.21
CA ASN A 230 -4.27 -16.17 3.49
C ASN A 230 -5.56 -16.97 3.30
N PHE A 231 -6.36 -16.67 2.28
CA PHE A 231 -7.49 -17.52 1.90
C PHE A 231 -7.06 -18.98 1.61
N LEU A 232 -5.91 -19.16 0.95
CA LEU A 232 -5.37 -20.49 0.64
C LEU A 232 -4.92 -21.27 1.88
N ARG A 233 -4.67 -20.58 3.01
CA ARG A 233 -4.29 -21.22 4.28
C ARG A 233 -5.41 -22.05 4.87
N LEU A 234 -6.67 -21.73 4.55
CA LEU A 234 -7.83 -22.51 4.98
C LEU A 234 -7.71 -23.95 4.44
N HIS A 235 -7.26 -24.11 3.20
CA HIS A 235 -7.04 -25.42 2.60
C HIS A 235 -5.86 -26.18 3.23
N THR A 236 -4.86 -25.48 3.77
CA THR A 236 -3.69 -26.11 4.41
C THR A 236 -3.81 -26.22 5.92
N CYS A 237 -4.98 -25.91 6.49
CA CYS A 237 -5.21 -26.06 7.92
C CYS A 237 -5.08 -27.56 8.28
N PRO A 238 -4.20 -27.94 9.23
CA PRO A 238 -4.05 -29.34 9.64
C PRO A 238 -5.20 -29.83 10.54
N TYR A 239 -6.07 -28.93 10.97
CA TYR A 239 -7.22 -29.21 11.82
C TYR A 239 -8.51 -29.29 11.00
N SER A 240 -9.51 -30.00 11.51
CA SER A 240 -10.81 -30.14 10.82
C SER A 240 -11.57 -28.83 10.66
N ASN A 241 -11.30 -27.85 11.53
CA ASN A 241 -11.85 -26.51 11.46
C ASN A 241 -10.72 -25.48 11.67
N PRO A 242 -10.76 -24.31 10.99
CA PRO A 242 -9.76 -23.26 11.15
C PRO A 242 -10.00 -22.41 12.42
N ASP A 243 -10.15 -23.05 13.57
CA ASP A 243 -10.24 -22.39 14.88
C ASP A 243 -8.86 -22.00 15.39
N CYS A 244 -8.29 -20.93 14.83
CA CYS A 244 -6.94 -20.51 15.18
C CYS A 244 -6.81 -20.15 16.66
N LEU A 245 -7.81 -19.53 17.28
CA LEU A 245 -7.78 -19.17 18.71
C LEU A 245 -7.58 -20.38 19.63
N SER A 246 -8.16 -21.53 19.28
CA SER A 246 -8.00 -22.77 20.06
C SER A 246 -6.73 -23.54 19.69
N HIS A 247 -6.30 -23.47 18.42
CA HIS A 247 -5.31 -24.40 17.87
C HIS A 247 -3.92 -23.80 17.59
N CYS A 248 -3.84 -22.48 17.42
CA CYS A 248 -2.65 -21.75 17.06
C CYS A 248 -2.41 -20.71 18.16
N GLY A 249 -1.42 -20.91 19.04
CA GLY A 249 -1.19 -20.09 20.25
C GLY A 249 -0.78 -18.63 20.01
N GLY A 250 -1.56 -17.86 19.24
CA GLY A 250 -1.40 -16.43 19.01
C GLY A 250 -0.39 -16.03 17.92
N GLN A 251 0.32 -16.97 17.30
CA GLN A 251 1.24 -16.69 16.19
C GLN A 251 0.67 -17.17 14.87
N THR A 252 -0.09 -16.32 14.22
CA THR A 252 -0.81 -16.64 12.99
C THR A 252 -0.49 -15.73 11.82
N ASP A 253 0.19 -14.60 12.05
CA ASP A 253 0.61 -13.64 11.03
C ASP A 253 2.07 -13.81 10.55
N GLN A 254 2.79 -14.84 11.02
CA GLN A 254 4.13 -15.20 10.52
C GLN A 254 4.09 -16.31 9.47
#